data_AF-A0A846E271-F1
#
_entry.id   AF-A0A846E271-F1
#
_cell.length_a   1.000
_cell.length_b   1.000
_cell.length_c   1.000
_cell.angle_alpha   90.00
_cell.angle_beta   90.00
_cell.angle_gamma   90.00
#
_symmetry.space_group_name_H-M   'P 1'
#
loop_
_entity.id
_entity.type
_entity.pdbx_description
1 polymer ?
#
loop_
_entity_poly.entity_id
_entity_poly.type
_entity_poly.pdbx_seq_one_letter_code
_entity_poly.pdbx_strand_id
1 'polypeptide(L)'
;MNPQQKSTLALILLLVASVAGNWLSLPVFYGIDFLFGSIAVLLVFQLYGMRWGTLAAAIASLQTYWMWNHAYGGIIFFVEAVLVGFMCRRRRANLVLVDGIYWLLLGMPMCWVLYRMALDIPEIPTTTIALKQGINGVFNALVVSLILTHVPLPTWVGRPQRRYQLSLQQLLFNLLVAFVFFPCLTVMAIYNWQAVYQIEVDIQDNLNFTASELVSSLQQRQQLRVNSLTELGRTAQTVNMQPNVLLQQQTQFLQRIFTSLQTVAIQDRSDRTIAISTDAQSPTDLNTIFSELTCSSATFSDRQAWISDGYRNSQNEPSLGLIVPILLPDGDGAIGCIVSEVNLNIFSQVFPSHTNAGYLRLLLLDRRDRILATTEATGILQQYEYPPFNQRVLLDGENENGEVFRWMPDDPNLPALTRWQRSVYTLQQTLEPNLPWQLVIDIAALPYITQLQSQYIQNLTTAHPAC
;
A
#
# COMPACT_ATOMS: atom_id res chain seq x y z
N MET A 1 -37.90 14.44 -37.80
CA MET A 1 -37.99 13.06 -37.33
C MET A 1 -39.42 12.73 -36.91
N ASN A 2 -39.98 11.64 -37.44
CA ASN A 2 -41.28 11.13 -37.01
C ASN A 2 -41.21 10.65 -35.55
N PRO A 3 -42.34 10.61 -34.80
CA PRO A 3 -42.35 10.23 -33.38
C PRO A 3 -41.68 8.88 -33.09
N GLN A 4 -41.84 7.90 -33.99
CA GLN A 4 -41.18 6.59 -33.90
C GLN A 4 -39.66 6.69 -34.01
N GLN A 5 -39.13 7.55 -34.91
CA GLN A 5 -37.69 7.77 -35.04
C GLN A 5 -37.12 8.44 -33.78
N LYS A 6 -37.84 9.44 -33.22
CA LYS A 6 -37.44 10.09 -31.96
C LYS A 6 -37.40 9.09 -30.80
N SER A 7 -38.41 8.23 -30.70
CA SER A 7 -38.47 7.20 -29.66
C SER A 7 -37.37 6.15 -29.84
N THR A 8 -37.05 5.76 -31.07
CA THR A 8 -35.99 4.78 -31.30
C THR A 8 -34.61 5.37 -30.98
N LEU A 9 -34.34 6.60 -31.42
CA LEU A 9 -33.09 7.30 -31.12
C LEU A 9 -32.91 7.48 -29.61
N ALA A 10 -33.93 7.93 -28.90
CA ALA A 10 -33.87 8.11 -27.46
C ALA A 10 -33.67 6.80 -26.70
N LEU A 11 -34.23 5.68 -27.17
CA LEU A 11 -33.97 4.36 -26.59
C LEU A 11 -32.49 3.98 -26.76
N ILE A 12 -31.94 4.14 -27.96
CA ILE A 12 -30.53 3.87 -28.24
C ILE A 12 -29.63 4.74 -27.35
N LEU A 13 -29.93 6.04 -27.24
CA LEU A 13 -29.19 6.96 -26.39
C LEU A 13 -29.25 6.56 -24.91
N LEU A 14 -30.41 6.10 -24.41
CA LEU A 14 -30.52 5.62 -23.03
C LEU A 14 -29.76 4.30 -22.81
N LEU A 15 -29.75 3.39 -23.79
CA LEU A 15 -28.95 2.17 -23.71
C LEU A 15 -27.46 2.50 -23.66
N VAL A 16 -26.98 3.40 -24.52
CA VAL A 16 -25.59 3.89 -24.49
C VAL A 16 -25.31 4.60 -23.15
N ALA A 17 -26.21 5.45 -22.67
CA ALA A 17 -26.07 6.14 -21.39
C ALA A 17 -26.03 5.17 -20.19
N SER A 18 -26.70 4.02 -20.25
CA SER A 18 -26.63 3.01 -19.19
C SER A 18 -25.24 2.41 -19.05
N VAL A 19 -24.53 2.22 -20.17
CA VAL A 19 -23.14 1.72 -20.20
C VAL A 19 -22.17 2.85 -19.85
N ALA A 20 -22.34 4.02 -20.45
CA ALA A 20 -21.49 5.18 -20.20
C ALA A 20 -21.58 5.64 -18.73
N GLY A 21 -22.76 5.59 -18.12
CA GLY A 21 -22.96 5.96 -16.71
C GLY A 21 -22.27 5.02 -15.72
N ASN A 22 -22.04 3.76 -16.08
CA ASN A 22 -21.21 2.86 -15.29
C ASN A 22 -19.71 3.09 -15.54
N TRP A 23 -19.33 3.63 -16.70
CA TRP A 23 -17.93 3.93 -17.02
C TRP A 23 -17.46 5.26 -16.43
N LEU A 24 -18.35 6.27 -16.36
CA LEU A 24 -18.15 7.56 -15.68
C LEU A 24 -18.25 7.45 -14.15
N SER A 25 -18.02 6.26 -13.61
CA SER A 25 -18.18 5.98 -12.19
C SER A 25 -17.34 6.92 -11.34
N LEU A 26 -17.90 7.40 -10.22
CA LEU A 26 -17.19 8.28 -9.31
C LEU A 26 -16.47 7.43 -8.23
N PRO A 27 -15.13 7.42 -8.16
CA PRO A 27 -14.43 6.69 -7.11
C PRO A 27 -14.69 7.35 -5.75
N VAL A 28 -15.32 6.62 -4.84
CA VAL A 28 -15.65 7.10 -3.49
C VAL A 28 -14.68 6.55 -2.45
N PHE A 29 -14.20 5.32 -2.65
CA PHE A 29 -13.16 4.66 -1.84
C PHE A 29 -12.17 3.90 -2.72
N TYR A 30 -11.11 3.40 -2.07
CA TYR A 30 -10.20 2.38 -2.58
C TYR A 30 -10.95 1.17 -3.18
N GLY A 31 -11.16 1.20 -4.50
CA GLY A 31 -11.82 0.13 -5.25
C GLY A 31 -13.34 0.06 -5.11
N ILE A 32 -14.01 1.14 -4.67
CA ILE A 32 -15.48 1.24 -4.60
C ILE A 32 -15.95 2.50 -5.32
N ASP A 33 -16.67 2.29 -6.43
CA ASP A 33 -17.10 3.38 -7.31
C ASP A 33 -18.62 3.55 -7.32
N PHE A 34 -19.09 4.79 -7.32
CA PHE A 34 -20.49 5.17 -7.49
C PHE A 34 -20.90 5.04 -8.96
N LEU A 35 -21.98 4.31 -9.24
CA LEU A 35 -22.40 4.00 -10.62
C LEU A 35 -23.70 4.71 -11.00
N PHE A 36 -23.71 5.38 -12.16
CA PHE A 36 -24.87 6.16 -12.62
C PHE A 36 -25.71 5.45 -13.69
N GLY A 37 -25.29 4.27 -14.17
CA GLY A 37 -25.96 3.57 -15.27
C GLY A 37 -27.42 3.21 -14.98
N SER A 38 -27.74 2.92 -13.71
CA SER A 38 -29.11 2.60 -13.27
C SER A 38 -30.12 3.73 -13.52
N ILE A 39 -29.67 4.99 -13.60
CA ILE A 39 -30.54 6.14 -13.95
C ILE A 39 -31.17 5.90 -15.33
N ALA A 40 -30.34 5.57 -16.32
CA ALA A 40 -30.80 5.33 -17.67
C ALA A 40 -31.67 4.05 -17.75
N VAL A 41 -31.29 2.99 -17.05
CA VAL A 41 -32.06 1.75 -16.97
C VAL A 41 -33.47 1.99 -16.44
N LEU A 42 -33.60 2.71 -15.31
CA LEU A 42 -34.89 3.04 -14.70
C LEU A 42 -35.72 3.96 -15.61
N LEU A 43 -35.10 4.92 -16.31
CA LEU A 43 -35.79 5.73 -17.33
C LEU A 43 -36.35 4.84 -18.46
N VAL A 44 -35.61 3.82 -18.91
CA VAL A 44 -36.09 2.88 -19.93
C VAL A 44 -37.29 2.07 -19.41
N PHE A 45 -37.27 1.60 -18.17
CA PHE A 45 -38.43 0.93 -17.55
C PHE A 45 -39.68 1.81 -17.55
N GLN A 46 -39.53 3.10 -17.21
CA GLN A 46 -40.65 4.04 -17.14
C GLN A 46 -41.18 4.41 -18.53
N LEU A 47 -40.30 4.67 -19.50
CA LEU A 47 -40.66 5.14 -20.84
C LEU A 47 -41.03 4.03 -21.83
N TYR A 48 -40.29 2.93 -21.84
CA TYR A 48 -40.39 1.85 -22.84
C TYR A 48 -40.94 0.54 -22.28
N GLY A 49 -40.98 0.39 -20.95
CA GLY A 49 -41.58 -0.74 -20.27
C GLY A 49 -40.65 -1.93 -20.08
N MET A 50 -41.24 -3.03 -19.58
CA MET A 50 -40.50 -4.17 -19.02
C MET A 50 -39.49 -4.79 -19.98
N ARG A 51 -39.87 -4.99 -21.26
CA ARG A 51 -39.01 -5.68 -22.24
C ARG A 51 -37.70 -4.92 -22.48
N TRP A 52 -37.81 -3.63 -22.79
CA TRP A 52 -36.65 -2.77 -23.04
C TRP A 52 -35.90 -2.42 -21.76
N GLY A 53 -36.59 -2.27 -20.63
CA GLY A 53 -35.96 -2.03 -19.33
C GLY A 53 -35.11 -3.21 -18.88
N THR A 54 -35.59 -4.45 -19.05
CA THR A 54 -34.84 -5.66 -18.71
C THR A 54 -33.61 -5.82 -19.62
N LEU A 55 -33.73 -5.48 -20.92
CA LEU A 55 -32.59 -5.45 -21.83
C LEU A 55 -31.55 -4.42 -21.39
N ALA A 56 -31.98 -3.19 -21.05
CA ALA A 56 -31.09 -2.15 -20.55
C ALA A 56 -30.37 -2.59 -19.26
N ALA A 57 -31.11 -3.19 -18.32
CA ALA A 57 -30.57 -3.73 -17.08
C ALA A 57 -29.52 -4.81 -17.34
N ALA A 58 -29.79 -5.76 -18.25
CA ALA A 58 -28.85 -6.81 -18.61
C ALA A 58 -27.55 -6.24 -19.20
N ILE A 59 -27.66 -5.29 -20.12
CA ILE A 59 -26.49 -4.64 -20.77
C ILE A 59 -25.65 -3.89 -19.73
N ALA A 60 -26.28 -3.05 -18.90
CA ALA A 60 -25.57 -2.28 -17.88
C ALA A 60 -24.93 -3.18 -16.81
N SER A 61 -25.62 -4.25 -16.40
CA SER A 61 -25.12 -5.18 -15.38
C SER A 61 -23.97 -6.04 -15.89
N LEU A 62 -23.98 -6.44 -17.17
CA LEU A 62 -22.90 -7.25 -17.75
C LEU A 62 -21.55 -6.51 -17.74
N GLN A 63 -21.55 -5.20 -17.88
CA GLN A 63 -20.33 -4.39 -17.81
C GLN A 63 -19.65 -4.48 -16.43
N THR A 64 -20.42 -4.59 -15.36
CA THR A 64 -19.85 -4.64 -13.99
C THR A 64 -18.99 -5.89 -13.75
N TYR A 65 -19.20 -6.96 -14.52
CA TYR A 65 -18.34 -8.14 -14.49
C TYR A 65 -16.89 -7.80 -14.83
N TRP A 66 -16.68 -7.00 -15.88
CA TRP A 66 -15.35 -6.57 -16.33
C TRP A 66 -14.74 -5.52 -15.41
N MET A 67 -15.57 -4.69 -14.80
CA MET A 67 -15.12 -3.63 -13.91
C MET A 67 -14.63 -4.17 -12.56
N TRP A 68 -15.32 -5.19 -12.03
CA TRP A 68 -15.09 -5.70 -10.69
C TRP A 68 -14.51 -7.12 -10.65
N ASN A 69 -14.28 -7.70 -11.83
CA ASN A 69 -13.78 -9.06 -12.01
C ASN A 69 -14.64 -10.17 -11.35
N HIS A 70 -15.92 -9.87 -11.09
CA HIS A 70 -16.88 -10.83 -10.55
C HIS A 70 -18.31 -10.50 -10.97
N ALA A 71 -19.19 -11.50 -11.05
CA ALA A 71 -20.57 -11.30 -11.54
C ALA A 71 -21.54 -10.78 -10.47
N TYR A 72 -21.22 -10.90 -9.18
CA TYR A 72 -22.22 -10.74 -8.10
C TYR A 72 -22.84 -9.36 -8.01
N GLY A 73 -22.05 -8.29 -8.19
CA GLY A 73 -22.57 -6.92 -8.25
C GLY A 73 -23.57 -6.72 -9.40
N GLY A 74 -23.27 -7.26 -10.58
CA GLY A 74 -24.18 -7.22 -11.73
C GLY A 74 -25.48 -7.98 -11.49
N ILE A 75 -25.43 -9.12 -10.79
CA ILE A 75 -26.64 -9.87 -10.44
C ILE A 75 -27.54 -9.01 -9.53
N ILE A 76 -26.97 -8.35 -8.51
CA ILE A 76 -27.73 -7.52 -7.57
C ILE A 76 -28.39 -6.34 -8.30
N PHE A 77 -27.65 -5.60 -9.14
CA PHE A 77 -28.21 -4.48 -9.92
C PHE A 77 -29.25 -4.91 -10.95
N PHE A 78 -29.06 -6.08 -11.58
CA PHE A 78 -30.04 -6.63 -12.50
C PHE A 78 -31.37 -6.93 -11.77
N VAL A 79 -31.29 -7.60 -10.62
CA VAL A 79 -32.46 -7.95 -9.80
C VAL A 79 -33.17 -6.70 -9.28
N GLU A 80 -32.41 -5.71 -8.80
CA GLU A 80 -32.91 -4.39 -8.39
C GLU A 80 -33.73 -3.75 -9.52
N ALA A 81 -33.11 -3.53 -10.67
CA ALA A 81 -33.71 -2.81 -11.78
C ALA A 81 -34.99 -3.49 -12.27
N VAL A 82 -35.00 -4.82 -12.35
CA VAL A 82 -36.16 -5.62 -12.76
C VAL A 82 -37.30 -5.52 -11.74
N LEU A 83 -37.03 -5.70 -10.45
CA LEU A 83 -38.06 -5.68 -9.41
C LEU A 83 -38.61 -4.27 -9.16
N VAL A 84 -37.74 -3.29 -8.98
CA VAL A 84 -38.11 -1.89 -8.75
C VAL A 84 -38.83 -1.33 -9.98
N GLY A 85 -38.32 -1.59 -11.18
CA GLY A 85 -38.93 -1.19 -12.45
C GLY A 85 -40.32 -1.80 -12.65
N PHE A 86 -40.50 -3.07 -12.30
CA PHE A 86 -41.80 -3.75 -12.35
C PHE A 86 -42.81 -3.16 -11.34
N MET A 87 -42.41 -3.01 -10.08
CA MET A 87 -43.29 -2.56 -9.00
C MET A 87 -43.78 -1.12 -9.22
N CYS A 88 -42.88 -0.21 -9.62
CA CYS A 88 -43.22 1.19 -9.83
C CYS A 88 -44.20 1.38 -11.00
N ARG A 89 -44.02 0.61 -12.09
CA ARG A 89 -44.92 0.65 -13.24
C ARG A 89 -46.32 0.12 -12.91
N ARG A 90 -46.43 -0.93 -12.07
CA ARG A 90 -47.71 -1.58 -11.75
C ARG A 90 -48.53 -0.80 -10.72
N ARG A 91 -47.89 -0.20 -9.72
CA ARG A 91 -48.59 0.43 -8.57
C ARG A 91 -48.58 1.96 -8.57
N ARG A 92 -47.95 2.63 -9.55
CA ARG A 92 -47.66 4.08 -9.49
C ARG A 92 -47.02 4.49 -8.15
N ALA A 93 -46.21 3.60 -7.60
CA ALA A 93 -45.54 3.80 -6.33
C ALA A 93 -44.39 4.80 -6.48
N ASN A 94 -44.01 5.45 -5.38
CA ASN A 94 -42.86 6.33 -5.38
C ASN A 94 -41.59 5.48 -5.62
N LEU A 95 -40.86 5.80 -6.69
CA LEU A 95 -39.66 5.08 -7.11
C LEU A 95 -38.63 5.01 -6.00
N VAL A 96 -38.39 6.13 -5.30
CA VAL A 96 -37.42 6.25 -4.21
C VAL A 96 -37.79 5.35 -3.03
N LEU A 97 -39.07 5.30 -2.68
CA LEU A 97 -39.56 4.48 -1.56
C LEU A 97 -39.46 2.99 -1.87
N VAL A 98 -39.87 2.57 -3.07
CA VAL A 98 -39.80 1.17 -3.49
C VAL A 98 -38.35 0.69 -3.54
N ASP A 99 -37.46 1.53 -4.07
CA ASP A 99 -36.04 1.25 -4.16
C ASP A 99 -35.39 1.13 -2.77
N GLY A 100 -35.68 2.07 -1.87
CA GLY A 100 -35.21 2.01 -0.48
C GLY A 100 -35.68 0.75 0.26
N ILE A 101 -36.95 0.35 0.08
CA ILE A 101 -37.48 -0.91 0.66
C ILE A 101 -36.77 -2.12 0.06
N TYR A 102 -36.53 -2.14 -1.25
CA TYR A 102 -35.79 -3.20 -1.90
C TYR A 102 -34.38 -3.33 -1.31
N TRP A 103 -33.65 -2.24 -1.16
CA TRP A 103 -32.29 -2.28 -0.62
C TRP A 103 -32.25 -2.74 0.83
N LEU A 104 -33.17 -2.27 1.67
CA LEU A 104 -33.23 -2.68 3.08
C LEU A 104 -33.60 -4.16 3.26
N LEU A 105 -34.55 -4.68 2.48
CA LEU A 105 -35.10 -6.02 2.70
C LEU A 105 -34.48 -7.11 1.83
N LEU A 106 -33.92 -6.77 0.67
CA LEU A 106 -33.43 -7.74 -0.30
C LEU A 106 -32.02 -7.42 -0.79
N GLY A 107 -31.75 -6.18 -1.21
CA GLY A 107 -30.45 -5.79 -1.75
C GLY A 107 -29.30 -5.98 -0.77
N MET A 108 -29.36 -5.38 0.43
CA MET A 108 -28.32 -5.50 1.45
C MET A 108 -28.14 -6.96 1.95
N PRO A 109 -29.20 -7.74 2.25
CA PRO A 109 -29.05 -9.16 2.56
C PRO A 109 -28.41 -9.96 1.43
N MET A 110 -28.76 -9.66 0.17
CA MET A 110 -28.18 -10.31 -1.00
C MET A 110 -26.69 -9.97 -1.15
N CYS A 111 -26.28 -8.71 -0.91
CA CYS A 111 -24.88 -8.33 -0.82
C CYS A 111 -24.15 -9.19 0.22
N TRP A 112 -24.71 -9.32 1.43
CA TRP A 112 -24.11 -10.13 2.48
C TRP A 112 -23.93 -11.59 2.06
N VAL A 113 -24.97 -12.24 1.52
CA VAL A 113 -24.87 -13.64 1.08
C VAL A 113 -23.82 -13.81 -0.02
N LEU A 114 -23.87 -12.98 -1.06
CA LEU A 114 -22.98 -13.15 -2.22
C LEU A 114 -21.52 -12.79 -1.89
N TYR A 115 -21.29 -11.70 -1.17
CA TYR A 115 -19.93 -11.24 -0.87
C TYR A 115 -19.30 -12.01 0.30
N ARG A 116 -20.08 -12.36 1.35
CA ARG A 116 -19.55 -13.10 2.50
C ARG A 116 -19.42 -14.59 2.23
N MET A 117 -20.42 -15.22 1.62
CA MET A 117 -20.42 -16.68 1.46
C MET A 117 -19.75 -17.13 0.16
N ALA A 118 -19.88 -16.37 -0.93
CA ALA A 118 -19.36 -16.80 -2.23
C ALA A 118 -17.96 -16.24 -2.55
N LEU A 119 -17.59 -15.07 -2.00
CA LEU A 119 -16.28 -14.44 -2.20
C LEU A 119 -15.39 -14.41 -0.95
N ASP A 120 -15.90 -14.87 0.21
CA ASP A 120 -15.23 -14.81 1.51
C ASP A 120 -14.64 -13.43 1.87
N ILE A 121 -15.36 -12.37 1.48
CA ILE A 121 -14.97 -11.00 1.82
C ILE A 121 -15.25 -10.76 3.32
N PRO A 122 -14.35 -10.10 4.07
CA PRO A 122 -14.56 -9.83 5.49
C PRO A 122 -15.82 -8.98 5.77
N GLU A 123 -16.26 -8.97 7.03
CA GLU A 123 -17.50 -8.31 7.46
C GLU A 123 -17.50 -6.79 7.20
N ILE A 124 -16.44 -6.08 7.61
CA ILE A 124 -16.31 -4.63 7.44
C ILE A 124 -16.45 -4.23 5.95
N PRO A 125 -15.63 -4.75 5.01
CA PRO A 125 -15.75 -4.41 3.61
C PRO A 125 -17.11 -4.82 3.00
N THR A 126 -17.67 -5.97 3.41
CA THR A 126 -19.02 -6.41 2.95
C THR A 126 -20.10 -5.41 3.36
N THR A 127 -20.06 -4.93 4.61
CA THR A 127 -21.02 -3.96 5.14
C THR A 127 -20.88 -2.62 4.42
N THR A 128 -19.65 -2.14 4.20
CA THR A 128 -19.38 -0.93 3.42
C THR A 128 -19.96 -1.04 2.00
N ILE A 129 -19.76 -2.16 1.32
CA ILE A 129 -20.30 -2.41 -0.02
C ILE A 129 -21.83 -2.38 0.00
N ALA A 130 -22.47 -3.09 0.95
CA ALA A 130 -23.93 -3.17 1.05
C ALA A 130 -24.57 -1.78 1.27
N LEU A 131 -24.04 -0.99 2.21
CA LEU A 131 -24.51 0.36 2.49
C LEU A 131 -24.33 1.28 1.28
N LYS A 132 -23.13 1.27 0.68
CA LYS A 132 -22.84 2.09 -0.50
C LYS A 132 -23.75 1.74 -1.68
N GLN A 133 -23.99 0.46 -1.94
CA GLN A 133 -24.84 0.06 -3.06
C GLN A 133 -26.30 0.49 -2.83
N GLY A 134 -26.80 0.42 -1.59
CA GLY A 134 -28.11 0.96 -1.24
C GLY A 134 -28.22 2.47 -1.43
N ILE A 135 -27.22 3.23 -0.98
CA ILE A 135 -27.15 4.69 -1.23
C ILE A 135 -27.15 4.98 -2.73
N ASN A 136 -26.42 4.19 -3.52
CA ASN A 136 -26.34 4.34 -4.96
C ASN A 136 -27.69 4.08 -5.65
N GLY A 137 -28.41 3.02 -5.27
CA GLY A 137 -29.75 2.74 -5.78
C GLY A 137 -30.72 3.89 -5.50
N VAL A 138 -30.78 4.32 -4.23
CA VAL A 138 -31.68 5.40 -3.79
C VAL A 138 -31.37 6.71 -4.50
N PHE A 139 -30.09 7.05 -4.68
CA PHE A 139 -29.67 8.20 -5.47
C PHE A 139 -30.20 8.13 -6.91
N ASN A 140 -29.97 7.00 -7.57
CA ASN A 140 -30.37 6.82 -8.97
C ASN A 140 -31.90 6.88 -9.12
N ALA A 141 -32.65 6.25 -8.21
CA ALA A 141 -34.10 6.33 -8.14
C ALA A 141 -34.60 7.78 -7.93
N LEU A 142 -33.95 8.53 -7.06
CA LEU A 142 -34.29 9.93 -6.77
C LEU A 142 -34.05 10.83 -7.98
N VAL A 143 -32.89 10.71 -8.63
CA VAL A 143 -32.57 11.46 -9.86
C VAL A 143 -33.59 11.17 -10.95
N VAL A 144 -33.94 9.90 -11.17
CA VAL A 144 -34.97 9.49 -12.14
C VAL A 144 -36.32 10.12 -11.79
N SER A 145 -36.70 10.12 -10.52
CA SER A 145 -37.96 10.71 -10.09
C SER A 145 -37.99 12.22 -10.31
N LEU A 146 -36.90 12.94 -10.08
CA LEU A 146 -36.80 14.38 -10.34
C LEU A 146 -36.84 14.67 -11.85
N ILE A 147 -36.12 13.91 -12.67
CA ILE A 147 -36.12 14.04 -14.14
C ILE A 147 -37.55 13.86 -14.68
N LEU A 148 -38.23 12.77 -14.32
CA LEU A 148 -39.57 12.48 -14.83
C LEU A 148 -40.64 13.49 -14.35
N THR A 149 -40.39 14.18 -13.25
CA THR A 149 -41.32 15.15 -12.67
C THR A 149 -41.14 16.54 -13.25
N HIS A 150 -39.89 16.99 -13.44
CA HIS A 150 -39.58 18.37 -13.84
C HIS A 150 -39.24 18.51 -15.33
N VAL A 151 -38.84 17.43 -16.00
CA VAL A 151 -38.52 17.44 -17.43
C VAL A 151 -39.65 16.75 -18.21
N PRO A 152 -40.19 17.35 -19.28
CA PRO A 152 -41.21 16.72 -20.13
C PRO A 152 -40.61 15.65 -21.05
N LEU A 153 -39.77 14.76 -20.50
CA LEU A 153 -39.04 13.72 -21.21
C LEU A 153 -39.93 12.84 -22.10
N PRO A 154 -41.15 12.41 -21.69
CA PRO A 154 -42.02 11.62 -22.55
C PRO A 154 -42.39 12.31 -23.87
N THR A 155 -42.59 13.64 -23.87
CA THR A 155 -42.96 14.38 -25.08
C THR A 155 -41.77 14.55 -26.01
N TRP A 156 -40.58 14.81 -25.48
CA TRP A 156 -39.33 14.89 -26.25
C TRP A 156 -39.02 13.58 -26.98
N VAL A 157 -39.32 12.45 -26.33
CA VAL A 157 -39.11 11.10 -26.83
C VAL A 157 -40.22 10.64 -27.79
N GLY A 158 -41.23 11.47 -28.07
CA GLY A 158 -42.32 11.14 -28.99
C GLY A 158 -43.28 10.07 -28.46
N ARG A 159 -43.39 9.96 -27.13
CA ARG A 159 -44.30 9.04 -26.45
C ARG A 159 -45.49 9.82 -25.86
N PRO A 160 -46.68 9.20 -25.79
CA PRO A 160 -47.80 9.83 -25.12
C PRO A 160 -47.44 10.07 -23.66
N GLN A 161 -47.67 11.30 -23.18
CA GLN A 161 -47.39 11.69 -21.82
C GLN A 161 -48.35 10.93 -20.89
N ARG A 162 -47.92 9.75 -20.43
CA ARG A 162 -48.47 9.19 -19.19
C ARG A 162 -48.11 10.20 -18.13
N ARG A 163 -49.10 10.99 -17.71
CA ARG A 163 -48.99 11.94 -16.60
C ARG A 163 -48.37 11.19 -15.42
N TYR A 164 -47.07 11.41 -15.20
CA TYR A 164 -46.37 10.95 -13.99
C TYR A 164 -46.87 11.87 -12.87
N GLN A 165 -48.12 11.66 -12.49
CA GLN A 165 -48.81 12.41 -11.45
C GLN A 165 -48.40 11.81 -10.13
N LEU A 166 -47.25 12.25 -9.63
CA LEU A 166 -46.95 12.09 -8.22
C LEU A 166 -47.98 12.87 -7.43
N SER A 167 -48.43 12.31 -6.30
CA SER A 167 -49.19 13.10 -5.34
C SER A 167 -48.31 14.23 -4.80
N LEU A 168 -48.91 15.32 -4.32
CA LEU A 168 -48.17 16.40 -3.66
C LEU A 168 -47.29 15.86 -2.53
N GLN A 169 -47.78 14.85 -1.79
CA GLN A 169 -47.04 14.15 -0.76
C GLN A 169 -45.77 13.46 -1.29
N GLN A 170 -45.86 12.77 -2.44
CA GLN A 170 -44.70 12.11 -3.05
C GLN A 170 -43.69 13.13 -3.61
N LEU A 171 -44.18 14.24 -4.17
CA LEU A 171 -43.33 15.34 -4.63
C LEU A 171 -42.58 15.97 -3.46
N LEU A 172 -43.29 16.35 -2.39
CA LEU A 172 -42.69 16.92 -1.18
C LEU A 172 -41.70 15.94 -0.54
N PHE A 173 -42.04 14.66 -0.46
CA PHE A 173 -41.13 13.63 0.02
C PHE A 173 -39.84 13.59 -0.81
N ASN A 174 -39.94 13.52 -2.14
CA ASN A 174 -38.76 13.49 -3.00
C ASN A 174 -37.91 14.76 -2.90
N LEU A 175 -38.53 15.94 -2.79
CA LEU A 175 -37.82 17.20 -2.63
C LEU A 175 -37.11 17.28 -1.27
N LEU A 176 -37.75 16.85 -0.20
CA LEU A 176 -37.14 16.80 1.14
C LEU A 176 -35.99 15.79 1.17
N VAL A 177 -36.18 14.61 0.60
CA VAL A 177 -35.11 13.61 0.46
C VAL A 177 -33.97 14.20 -0.37
N ALA A 178 -34.23 14.81 -1.53
CA ALA A 178 -33.18 15.43 -2.35
C ALA A 178 -32.43 16.55 -1.62
N PHE A 179 -33.16 17.38 -0.88
CA PHE A 179 -32.60 18.49 -0.11
C PHE A 179 -31.64 18.03 0.98
N VAL A 180 -31.88 16.87 1.61
CA VAL A 180 -30.97 16.30 2.61
C VAL A 180 -29.88 15.47 1.93
N PHE A 181 -30.25 14.66 0.94
CA PHE A 181 -29.40 13.61 0.39
C PHE A 181 -28.27 14.16 -0.48
N PHE A 182 -28.52 15.13 -1.36
CA PHE A 182 -27.47 15.67 -2.21
C PHE A 182 -26.39 16.43 -1.43
N PRO A 183 -26.71 17.34 -0.49
CA PRO A 183 -25.69 18.00 0.32
C PRO A 183 -24.92 17.00 1.18
N CYS A 184 -25.61 16.05 1.82
CA CYS A 184 -24.97 15.03 2.65
C CYS A 184 -23.96 14.19 1.84
N LEU A 185 -24.35 13.69 0.66
CA LEU A 185 -23.45 12.92 -0.21
C LEU A 185 -22.28 13.77 -0.73
N THR A 186 -22.52 15.05 -1.02
CA THR A 186 -21.46 15.95 -1.49
C THR A 186 -20.42 16.17 -0.39
N VAL A 187 -20.86 16.50 0.83
CA VAL A 187 -19.96 16.67 1.98
C VAL A 187 -19.22 15.37 2.28
N MET A 188 -19.92 14.24 2.24
CA MET A 188 -19.33 12.93 2.46
C MET A 188 -18.28 12.57 1.41
N ALA A 189 -18.53 12.86 0.12
CA ALA A 189 -17.57 12.63 -0.95
C ALA A 189 -16.31 13.48 -0.77
N ILE A 190 -16.46 14.77 -0.44
CA ILE A 190 -15.35 15.68 -0.14
C ILE A 190 -14.54 15.16 1.06
N TYR A 191 -15.22 14.79 2.15
CA TYR A 191 -14.58 14.26 3.34
C TYR A 191 -13.79 12.97 3.05
N ASN A 192 -14.37 12.05 2.27
CA ASN A 192 -13.70 10.80 1.91
C ASN A 192 -12.45 11.05 1.04
N TRP A 193 -12.53 11.96 0.06
CA TRP A 193 -11.35 12.32 -0.74
C TRP A 193 -10.26 12.96 0.10
N GLN A 194 -10.63 13.85 1.03
CA GLN A 194 -9.68 14.43 1.96
C GLN A 194 -9.09 13.36 2.89
N ALA A 195 -9.89 12.43 3.41
CA ALA A 195 -9.41 11.36 4.27
C ALA A 195 -8.44 10.41 3.56
N VAL A 196 -8.71 10.06 2.30
CA VAL A 196 -7.79 9.26 1.46
C VAL A 196 -6.46 9.98 1.27
N TYR A 197 -6.50 11.27 0.90
CA TYR A 197 -5.29 12.07 0.75
C TYR A 197 -4.49 12.17 2.05
N GLN A 198 -5.15 12.44 3.18
CA GLN A 198 -4.48 12.54 4.48
C GLN A 198 -3.86 11.21 4.91
N ILE A 199 -4.52 10.07 4.66
CA ILE A 199 -3.94 8.75 4.91
C ILE A 199 -2.64 8.55 4.12
N GLU A 200 -2.59 8.98 2.86
CA GLU A 200 -1.36 8.84 2.05
C GLU A 200 -0.24 9.73 2.60
N VAL A 201 -0.55 10.97 3.00
CA VAL A 201 0.41 11.86 3.67
C VAL A 201 0.90 11.27 4.99
N ASP A 202 -0.01 10.77 5.84
CA ASP A 202 0.32 10.13 7.12
C ASP A 202 1.22 8.90 6.92
N ILE A 203 1.00 8.10 5.87
CA ILE A 203 1.85 6.97 5.51
C ILE A 203 3.24 7.46 5.10
N GLN A 204 3.34 8.49 4.24
CA GLN A 204 4.63 9.06 3.83
C GLN A 204 5.41 9.61 5.03
N ASP A 205 4.75 10.36 5.91
CA ASP A 205 5.35 10.91 7.12
C ASP A 205 5.86 9.79 8.04
N ASN A 206 5.07 8.72 8.21
CA ASN A 206 5.48 7.57 9.00
C ASN A 206 6.68 6.82 8.38
N LEU A 207 6.69 6.63 7.06
CA LEU A 207 7.82 6.04 6.33
C LEU A 207 9.09 6.87 6.53
N ASN A 208 9.01 8.19 6.32
CA ASN A 208 10.14 9.11 6.44
C ASN A 208 10.65 9.23 7.87
N PHE A 209 9.74 9.29 8.85
CA PHE A 209 10.08 9.29 10.26
C PHE A 209 10.81 8.00 10.66
N THR A 210 10.25 6.85 10.29
CA THR A 210 10.85 5.53 10.56
C THR A 210 12.22 5.41 9.90
N ALA A 211 12.36 5.85 8.65
CA ALA A 211 13.64 5.86 7.95
C ALA A 211 14.67 6.74 8.66
N SER A 212 14.30 7.97 9.03
CA SER A 212 15.21 8.91 9.71
C SER A 212 15.72 8.36 11.04
N GLU A 213 14.84 7.72 11.83
CA GLU A 213 15.21 7.08 13.09
C GLU A 213 16.19 5.91 12.86
N LEU A 214 15.87 5.03 11.90
CA LEU A 214 16.71 3.87 11.57
C LEU A 214 18.07 4.28 11.01
N VAL A 215 18.11 5.23 10.07
CA VAL A 215 19.35 5.73 9.47
C VAL A 215 20.24 6.37 10.54
N SER A 216 19.65 7.19 11.41
CA SER A 216 20.40 7.81 12.53
C SER A 216 20.98 6.76 13.48
N SER A 217 20.19 5.75 13.84
CA SER A 217 20.63 4.64 14.70
C SER A 217 21.74 3.80 14.05
N LEU A 218 21.62 3.48 12.76
CA LEU A 218 22.63 2.74 12.00
C LEU A 218 23.94 3.53 11.90
N GLN A 219 23.87 4.82 11.55
CA GLN A 219 25.03 5.69 11.46
C GLN A 219 25.71 5.85 12.82
N GLN A 220 24.96 6.09 13.90
CA GLN A 220 25.52 6.20 15.24
C GLN A 220 26.25 4.92 15.67
N ARG A 221 25.63 3.74 15.47
CA ARG A 221 26.25 2.45 15.80
C ARG A 221 27.50 2.18 14.96
N GLN A 222 27.46 2.50 13.67
CA GLN A 222 28.62 2.35 12.80
C GLN A 222 29.77 3.27 13.23
N GLN A 223 29.47 4.54 13.54
CA GLN A 223 30.48 5.49 14.00
C GLN A 223 31.10 5.05 15.32
N LEU A 224 30.31 4.54 16.27
CA LEU A 224 30.83 3.99 17.53
C LEU A 224 31.79 2.81 17.31
N ARG A 225 31.46 1.90 16.38
CA ARG A 225 32.36 0.79 16.01
C ARG A 225 33.66 1.30 15.39
N VAL A 226 33.58 2.16 14.38
CA VAL A 226 34.76 2.70 13.69
C VAL A 226 35.65 3.48 14.65
N ASN A 227 35.07 4.31 15.52
CA ASN A 227 35.83 5.06 16.54
C ASN A 227 36.55 4.11 17.51
N SER A 228 35.86 3.08 18.01
CA SER A 228 36.44 2.12 18.95
C SER A 228 37.59 1.32 18.33
N LEU A 229 37.43 0.89 17.07
CA LEU A 229 38.50 0.24 16.31
C LEU A 229 39.64 1.21 16.03
N THR A 230 39.36 2.47 15.70
CA THR A 230 40.40 3.49 15.49
C THR A 230 41.26 3.70 16.75
N GLU A 231 40.67 3.73 17.95
CA GLU A 231 41.42 3.80 19.21
C GLU A 231 42.26 2.55 19.47
N LEU A 232 41.75 1.36 19.14
CA LEU A 232 42.56 0.13 19.16
C LEU A 232 43.75 0.24 18.21
N GLY A 233 43.56 0.85 17.04
CA GLY A 233 44.60 1.12 16.05
C GLY A 233 45.68 2.07 16.57
N ARG A 234 45.29 3.11 17.33
CA ARG A 234 46.27 3.98 18.01
C ARG A 234 47.11 3.22 19.02
N THR A 235 46.52 2.27 19.74
CA THR A 235 47.31 1.42 20.65
C THR A 235 48.25 0.49 19.89
N ALA A 236 47.84 -0.03 18.72
CA ALA A 236 48.74 -0.79 17.86
C ALA A 236 49.93 0.06 17.36
N GLN A 237 49.70 1.35 17.10
CA GLN A 237 50.74 2.30 16.72
C GLN A 237 51.75 2.55 17.86
N THR A 238 51.31 2.72 19.12
CA THR A 238 52.23 2.97 20.24
C THR A 238 53.16 1.79 20.54
N VAL A 239 52.75 0.57 20.21
CA VAL A 239 53.58 -0.65 20.29
C VAL A 239 54.32 -0.97 18.98
N ASN A 240 54.39 -0.03 18.04
CA ASN A 240 55.08 -0.14 16.76
C ASN A 240 54.64 -1.35 15.91
N MET A 241 53.34 -1.68 15.91
CA MET A 241 52.77 -2.78 15.13
C MET A 241 53.46 -4.14 15.38
N GLN A 242 53.94 -4.37 16.60
CA GLN A 242 54.51 -5.66 17.03
C GLN A 242 53.52 -6.45 17.90
N PRO A 243 53.54 -7.79 17.85
CA PRO A 243 52.74 -8.62 18.74
C PRO A 243 53.01 -8.27 20.20
N ASN A 244 51.96 -7.91 20.95
CA ASN A 244 52.07 -7.45 22.33
C ASN A 244 50.89 -7.98 23.16
N VAL A 245 51.16 -8.42 24.40
CA VAL A 245 50.15 -8.97 25.31
C VAL A 245 49.02 -7.99 25.60
N LEU A 246 49.33 -6.70 25.79
CA LEU A 246 48.33 -5.65 26.01
C LEU A 246 47.42 -5.49 24.79
N LEU A 247 48.01 -5.46 23.60
CA LEU A 247 47.26 -5.30 22.33
C LEU A 247 46.33 -6.50 22.09
N GLN A 248 46.80 -7.70 22.37
CA GLN A 248 46.00 -8.93 22.31
C GLN A 248 44.82 -8.88 23.30
N GLN A 249 45.07 -8.52 24.56
CA GLN A 249 44.02 -8.41 25.58
C GLN A 249 42.97 -7.35 25.23
N GLN A 250 43.40 -6.19 24.72
CA GLN A 250 42.46 -5.14 24.28
C GLN A 250 41.63 -5.56 23.07
N THR A 251 42.24 -6.27 22.11
CA THR A 251 41.52 -6.81 20.94
C THR A 251 40.45 -7.81 21.37
N GLN A 252 40.77 -8.72 22.31
CA GLN A 252 39.81 -9.65 22.90
C GLN A 252 38.71 -8.94 23.70
N PHE A 253 39.08 -7.93 24.49
CA PHE A 253 38.12 -7.15 25.28
C PHE A 253 37.13 -6.37 24.41
N LEU A 254 37.60 -5.75 23.32
CA LEU A 254 36.77 -5.00 22.39
C LEU A 254 35.72 -5.91 21.73
N GLN A 255 36.10 -7.12 21.32
CA GLN A 255 35.16 -8.10 20.79
C GLN A 255 34.08 -8.51 21.81
N ARG A 256 34.45 -8.65 23.09
CA ARG A 256 33.49 -8.96 24.16
C ARG A 256 32.50 -7.81 24.43
N ILE A 257 32.93 -6.56 24.25
CA ILE A 257 32.03 -5.39 24.37
C ILE A 257 31.10 -5.31 23.17
N PHE A 258 31.66 -5.38 21.96
CA PHE A 258 30.92 -5.28 20.73
C PHE A 258 30.57 -6.66 20.19
N THR A 259 29.53 -7.27 20.76
CA THR A 259 29.04 -8.61 20.35
C THR A 259 28.62 -8.71 18.88
N SER A 260 28.42 -7.57 18.19
CA SER A 260 28.23 -7.53 16.73
C SER A 260 29.48 -7.94 15.95
N LEU A 261 30.66 -7.77 16.52
CA LEU A 261 31.93 -8.12 15.89
C LEU A 261 32.23 -9.58 16.24
N GLN A 262 32.12 -10.48 15.27
CA GLN A 262 32.44 -11.90 15.45
C GLN A 262 33.94 -12.07 15.70
N THR A 263 34.75 -11.46 14.84
CA THR A 263 36.21 -11.47 14.93
C THR A 263 36.76 -10.07 14.71
N VAL A 264 37.85 -9.75 15.40
CA VAL A 264 38.63 -8.52 15.22
C VAL A 264 40.09 -8.92 15.13
N ALA A 265 40.76 -8.54 14.05
CA ALA A 265 42.18 -8.81 13.83
C ALA A 265 42.90 -7.52 13.46
N ILE A 266 44.14 -7.39 13.91
CA ILE A 266 45.05 -6.29 13.57
C ILE A 266 46.08 -6.86 12.60
N GLN A 267 46.24 -6.25 11.44
CA GLN A 267 47.16 -6.69 10.39
C GLN A 267 48.13 -5.57 10.01
N ASP A 268 49.38 -5.92 9.68
CA ASP A 268 50.31 -4.98 9.05
C ASP A 268 50.04 -4.85 7.53
N ARG A 269 50.80 -3.98 6.85
CA ARG A 269 50.71 -3.78 5.38
C ARG A 269 50.96 -5.04 4.55
N SER A 270 51.58 -6.06 5.11
CA SER A 270 51.84 -7.35 4.43
C SER A 270 50.78 -8.39 4.79
N ASP A 271 49.64 -7.96 5.33
CA ASP A 271 48.52 -8.77 5.82
C ASP A 271 48.90 -9.76 6.95
N ARG A 272 50.05 -9.55 7.60
CA ARG A 272 50.46 -10.39 8.73
C ARG A 272 49.68 -9.96 9.96
N THR A 273 49.00 -10.92 10.58
CA THR A 273 48.22 -10.70 11.81
C THR A 273 49.15 -10.43 13.01
N ILE A 274 48.93 -9.31 13.69
CA ILE A 274 49.66 -8.85 14.87
C ILE A 274 48.93 -9.24 16.17
N ALA A 275 47.60 -9.14 16.16
CA ALA A 275 46.72 -9.50 17.28
C ALA A 275 45.35 -9.93 16.73
N ILE A 276 44.65 -10.82 17.44
CA ILE A 276 43.31 -11.28 17.05
C ILE A 276 42.43 -11.56 18.27
N SER A 277 41.12 -11.32 18.17
CA SER A 277 40.17 -11.48 19.28
C SER A 277 39.86 -12.94 19.64
N THR A 278 40.25 -13.91 18.83
CA THR A 278 39.98 -15.35 19.04
C THR A 278 41.22 -16.08 19.52
N ASP A 279 41.04 -17.20 20.20
CA ASP A 279 42.14 -18.06 20.64
C ASP A 279 42.62 -19.01 19.53
N ALA A 280 42.35 -18.71 18.24
CA ALA A 280 42.76 -19.54 17.12
C ALA A 280 44.29 -19.63 17.06
N GLN A 281 44.84 -20.80 17.38
CA GLN A 281 46.28 -21.00 17.59
C GLN A 281 47.08 -21.28 16.30
N SER A 282 46.45 -21.47 15.13
CA SER A 282 47.15 -21.79 13.88
C SER A 282 47.06 -20.69 12.81
N PRO A 283 48.17 -20.29 12.16
CA PRO A 283 48.20 -19.36 11.02
C PRO A 283 47.32 -19.78 9.83
N THR A 284 47.11 -21.09 9.67
CA THR A 284 46.26 -21.67 8.63
C THR A 284 44.78 -21.32 8.82
N ASP A 285 44.33 -21.20 10.08
CA ASP A 285 42.95 -20.79 10.41
C ASP A 285 42.73 -19.30 10.10
N LEU A 286 43.78 -18.48 10.27
CA LEU A 286 43.73 -17.02 10.05
C LEU A 286 43.59 -16.66 8.56
N ASN A 287 44.29 -17.37 7.67
CA ASN A 287 44.17 -17.18 6.22
C ASN A 287 42.80 -17.66 5.68
N THR A 288 42.15 -18.63 6.34
CA THR A 288 40.78 -19.04 6.01
C THR A 288 39.70 -18.13 6.57
N ILE A 289 39.94 -17.44 7.69
CA ILE A 289 38.97 -16.50 8.27
C ILE A 289 38.92 -15.20 7.46
N PHE A 290 40.06 -14.71 6.95
CA PHE A 290 40.14 -13.39 6.30
C PHE A 290 40.56 -13.43 4.82
N SER A 291 40.33 -14.54 4.10
CA SER A 291 40.82 -14.70 2.70
C SER A 291 40.35 -13.59 1.75
N GLU A 292 39.21 -12.96 2.03
CA GLU A 292 38.63 -11.85 1.24
C GLU A 292 38.75 -10.48 1.93
N LEU A 293 39.21 -10.44 3.19
CA LEU A 293 39.28 -9.25 4.03
C LEU A 293 40.72 -8.97 4.46
N THR A 294 41.47 -8.38 3.56
CA THR A 294 42.90 -8.07 3.79
C THR A 294 43.14 -6.58 3.72
N CYS A 295 44.17 -6.10 4.43
CA CYS A 295 44.58 -4.70 4.30
C CYS A 295 44.96 -4.40 2.84
N SER A 296 45.65 -5.32 2.16
CA SER A 296 46.04 -5.14 0.76
C SER A 296 44.86 -5.05 -0.22
N SER A 297 43.73 -5.70 0.08
CA SER A 297 42.53 -5.66 -0.76
C SER A 297 41.73 -4.35 -0.66
N ALA A 298 41.90 -3.59 0.43
CA ALA A 298 41.24 -2.31 0.62
C ALA A 298 42.08 -1.18 0.04
N THR A 299 41.53 -0.43 -0.92
CA THR A 299 42.16 0.81 -1.39
C THR A 299 42.05 1.86 -0.27
N PHE A 300 43.07 1.97 0.59
CA PHE A 300 43.13 2.98 1.67
C PHE A 300 43.30 4.43 1.18
N SER A 301 43.08 4.69 -0.11
CA SER A 301 43.29 5.99 -0.75
C SER A 301 42.53 7.13 -0.05
N ASP A 302 41.39 6.83 0.58
CA ASP A 302 40.53 7.85 1.18
C ASP A 302 40.70 8.00 2.71
N ARG A 303 41.62 7.25 3.34
CA ARG A 303 41.88 7.26 4.81
C ARG A 303 40.66 6.92 5.68
N GLN A 304 39.59 6.41 5.09
CA GLN A 304 38.32 6.09 5.76
C GLN A 304 38.15 4.59 5.98
N ALA A 305 37.24 4.23 6.89
CA ALA A 305 36.82 2.85 7.06
C ALA A 305 36.09 2.35 5.81
N TRP A 306 36.31 1.08 5.46
CA TRP A 306 35.70 0.42 4.33
C TRP A 306 34.79 -0.72 4.79
N ILE A 307 33.64 -0.86 4.13
CA ILE A 307 32.64 -1.91 4.41
C ILE A 307 32.47 -2.76 3.15
N SER A 308 32.53 -4.08 3.31
CA SER A 308 32.31 -5.02 2.21
C SER A 308 30.82 -5.16 1.86
N ASP A 309 30.54 -5.77 0.71
CA ASP A 309 29.21 -6.33 0.46
C ASP A 309 28.97 -7.55 1.37
N GLY A 310 27.72 -8.01 1.49
CA GLY A 310 27.39 -9.18 2.32
C GLY A 310 27.98 -10.48 1.76
N TYR A 311 28.52 -11.35 2.61
CA TYR A 311 29.05 -12.64 2.20
C TYR A 311 28.85 -13.70 3.28
N ARG A 312 29.16 -14.96 2.97
CA ARG A 312 29.17 -16.04 3.97
C ARG A 312 30.59 -16.28 4.41
N ASN A 313 30.84 -16.18 5.72
CA ASN A 313 32.17 -16.39 6.27
C ASN A 313 32.58 -17.88 6.26
N SER A 314 33.77 -18.17 6.78
CA SER A 314 34.31 -19.53 6.88
C SER A 314 33.42 -20.52 7.66
N GLN A 315 32.54 -20.01 8.52
CA GLN A 315 31.56 -20.79 9.29
C GLN A 315 30.20 -20.90 8.59
N ASN A 316 30.11 -20.43 7.34
CA ASN A 316 28.89 -20.35 6.53
C ASN A 316 27.80 -19.42 7.12
N GLU A 317 28.19 -18.51 8.02
CA GLU A 317 27.31 -17.50 8.62
C GLU A 317 27.28 -16.23 7.75
N PRO A 318 26.11 -15.56 7.64
CA PRO A 318 26.01 -14.30 6.91
C PRO A 318 26.71 -13.17 7.68
N SER A 319 27.69 -12.55 7.04
CA SER A 319 28.55 -11.54 7.65
C SER A 319 28.87 -10.39 6.69
N LEU A 320 29.35 -9.30 7.27
CA LEU A 320 29.94 -8.15 6.58
C LEU A 320 31.38 -7.96 7.05
N GLY A 321 32.22 -7.47 6.16
CA GLY A 321 33.58 -7.09 6.47
C GLY A 321 33.67 -5.61 6.78
N LEU A 322 34.39 -5.27 7.83
CA LEU A 322 34.73 -3.90 8.21
C LEU A 322 36.25 -3.79 8.29
N ILE A 323 36.82 -2.89 7.50
CA ILE A 323 38.25 -2.58 7.52
C ILE A 323 38.43 -1.14 7.99
N VAL A 324 39.23 -0.94 9.03
CA VAL A 324 39.58 0.38 9.57
C VAL A 324 41.09 0.59 9.43
N PRO A 325 41.56 1.62 8.69
CA PRO A 325 42.98 1.86 8.51
C PRO A 325 43.65 2.31 9.82
N ILE A 326 44.86 1.81 10.07
CA ILE A 326 45.74 2.31 11.13
C ILE A 326 46.70 3.31 10.48
N LEU A 327 46.54 4.60 10.73
CA LEU A 327 47.32 5.65 10.09
C LEU A 327 48.69 5.86 10.76
N LEU A 328 49.65 6.43 10.03
CA LEU A 328 50.88 7.01 10.57
C LEU A 328 50.56 8.17 11.54
N PRO A 329 51.46 8.52 12.48
CA PRO A 329 51.25 9.65 13.40
C PRO A 329 51.01 10.97 12.67
N ASP A 330 51.70 11.16 11.55
CA ASP A 330 51.59 12.35 10.68
C ASP A 330 50.38 12.26 9.72
N GLY A 331 49.60 11.17 9.78
CA GLY A 331 48.40 10.93 8.99
C GLY A 331 48.63 10.54 7.52
N ASP A 332 49.88 10.54 7.06
CA ASP A 332 50.22 10.43 5.63
C ASP A 332 50.39 8.98 5.12
N GLY A 333 49.43 8.12 5.47
CA GLY A 333 49.34 6.74 5.01
C GLY A 333 49.02 5.74 6.12
N ALA A 334 48.49 4.58 5.74
CA ALA A 334 48.12 3.52 6.70
C ALA A 334 49.27 2.54 6.95
N ILE A 335 49.76 2.36 8.18
CA ILE A 335 50.81 1.36 8.55
C ILE A 335 50.28 -0.08 8.66
N GLY A 336 48.97 -0.24 8.61
CA GLY A 336 48.25 -1.50 8.64
C GLY A 336 46.76 -1.23 8.74
N CYS A 337 45.98 -2.22 9.14
CA CYS A 337 44.55 -2.06 9.32
C CYS A 337 44.02 -3.00 10.39
N ILE A 338 42.79 -2.70 10.80
CA ILE A 338 41.98 -3.57 11.63
C ILE A 338 40.91 -4.15 10.73
N VAL A 339 40.82 -5.46 10.73
CA VAL A 339 39.83 -6.22 9.98
C VAL A 339 38.85 -6.83 10.97
N SER A 340 37.55 -6.73 10.66
CA SER A 340 36.52 -7.32 11.51
C SER A 340 35.38 -7.90 10.69
N GLU A 341 34.87 -9.05 11.13
CA GLU A 341 33.60 -9.61 10.66
C GLU A 341 32.45 -9.10 11.54
N VAL A 342 31.44 -8.50 10.92
CA VAL A 342 30.22 -8.03 11.56
C VAL A 342 29.10 -9.02 11.27
N ASN A 343 28.48 -9.56 12.32
CA ASN A 343 27.36 -10.48 12.20
C ASN A 343 26.10 -9.75 11.69
N LEU A 344 25.47 -10.28 10.64
CA LEU A 344 24.28 -9.69 10.04
C LEU A 344 23.00 -9.88 10.87
N ASN A 345 22.93 -10.91 11.71
CA ASN A 345 21.76 -11.15 12.56
C ASN A 345 21.55 -10.05 13.60
N ILE A 346 22.57 -9.23 13.93
CA ILE A 346 22.37 -8.13 14.88
C ILE A 346 21.49 -7.01 14.31
N PHE A 347 21.41 -6.88 12.98
CA PHE A 347 20.55 -5.87 12.38
C PHE A 347 19.06 -6.18 12.60
N SER A 348 18.68 -7.43 12.85
CA SER A 348 17.32 -7.77 13.28
C SER A 348 16.98 -7.18 14.66
N GLN A 349 17.99 -6.85 15.48
CA GLN A 349 17.83 -6.18 16.78
C GLN A 349 17.81 -4.65 16.67
N VAL A 350 18.22 -4.09 15.53
CA VAL A 350 18.15 -2.65 15.24
C VAL A 350 16.72 -2.27 14.87
N PHE A 351 15.96 -3.20 14.29
CA PHE A 351 14.56 -3.00 14.00
C PHE A 351 13.74 -2.99 15.31
N PRO A 352 12.90 -1.97 15.55
CA PRO A 352 12.13 -1.87 16.79
C PRO A 352 11.24 -3.10 16.98
N SER A 353 11.17 -3.60 18.21
CA SER A 353 10.17 -4.60 18.65
C SER A 353 8.71 -4.12 18.52
N HIS A 354 8.48 -2.85 18.15
CA HIS A 354 7.16 -2.28 17.83
C HIS A 354 6.68 -2.59 16.40
N THR A 355 7.46 -3.31 15.59
CA THR A 355 7.06 -3.88 14.27
C THR A 355 6.01 -5.02 14.38
N ASN A 356 5.59 -5.35 15.61
CA ASN A 356 4.77 -6.52 16.01
C ASN A 356 3.40 -6.70 15.33
N ALA A 357 2.94 -5.78 14.48
CA ALA A 357 1.64 -5.90 13.84
C ALA A 357 1.67 -6.61 12.47
N GLY A 358 2.86 -6.95 11.95
CA GLY A 358 3.00 -7.62 10.64
C GLY A 358 2.64 -6.72 9.44
N TYR A 359 2.45 -5.42 9.67
CA TYR A 359 2.11 -4.44 8.65
C TYR A 359 3.31 -3.58 8.22
N LEU A 360 4.44 -3.66 8.94
CA LEU A 360 5.67 -2.94 8.64
C LEU A 360 6.78 -3.97 8.39
N ARG A 361 7.40 -3.91 7.21
CA ARG A 361 8.54 -4.75 6.85
C ARG A 361 9.72 -3.85 6.52
N LEU A 362 10.87 -4.16 7.11
CA LEU A 362 12.10 -3.41 6.93
C LEU A 362 13.12 -4.31 6.25
N LEU A 363 13.82 -3.78 5.27
CA LEU A 363 14.94 -4.44 4.62
C LEU A 363 16.13 -3.48 4.48
N LEU A 364 17.32 -4.00 4.71
CA LEU A 364 18.58 -3.34 4.41
C LEU A 364 19.28 -4.14 3.32
N LEU A 365 19.65 -3.48 2.23
CA LEU A 365 20.27 -4.10 1.06
C LEU A 365 21.71 -3.63 0.88
N ASP A 366 22.57 -4.49 0.32
CA ASP A 366 23.90 -4.10 -0.14
C ASP A 366 23.88 -3.47 -1.54
N ARG A 367 25.05 -3.06 -2.05
CA ARG A 367 25.21 -2.48 -3.39
C ARG A 367 24.80 -3.40 -4.56
N ARG A 368 24.54 -4.68 -4.29
CA ARG A 368 24.10 -5.67 -5.28
C ARG A 368 22.63 -6.03 -5.09
N ASP A 369 21.89 -5.24 -4.31
CA ASP A 369 20.49 -5.47 -3.92
C ASP A 369 20.28 -6.80 -3.18
N ARG A 370 21.28 -7.29 -2.44
CA ARG A 370 21.12 -8.49 -1.60
C ARG A 370 20.72 -8.09 -0.19
N ILE A 371 19.83 -8.88 0.40
CA ILE A 371 19.27 -8.60 1.73
C ILE A 371 20.34 -8.80 2.81
N LEU A 372 20.79 -7.72 3.44
CA LEU A 372 21.68 -7.75 4.60
C LEU A 372 20.91 -8.00 5.90
N ALA A 373 19.74 -7.39 6.03
CA ALA A 373 18.90 -7.50 7.21
C ALA A 373 17.43 -7.36 6.85
N THR A 374 16.57 -8.06 7.57
CA THR A 374 15.12 -7.89 7.45
C THR A 374 14.39 -8.18 8.75
N THR A 375 13.20 -7.62 8.92
CA THR A 375 12.26 -7.99 9.99
C THR A 375 11.60 -9.35 9.77
N GLU A 376 11.66 -9.90 8.56
CA GLU A 376 11.22 -11.27 8.27
C GLU A 376 12.35 -12.28 8.52
N ALA A 377 12.03 -13.51 8.92
CA ALA A 377 13.04 -14.48 9.34
C ALA A 377 13.86 -15.11 8.19
N THR A 378 13.62 -14.72 6.93
CA THR A 378 14.13 -15.44 5.75
C THR A 378 14.68 -14.51 4.69
N GLY A 379 15.67 -14.99 3.93
CA GLY A 379 16.17 -14.31 2.72
C GLY A 379 17.50 -13.58 2.86
N ILE A 380 18.21 -13.68 3.99
CA ILE A 380 19.52 -13.03 4.16
C ILE A 380 20.52 -13.50 3.07
N LEU A 381 21.19 -12.54 2.45
CA LEU A 381 22.07 -12.63 1.27
C LEU A 381 21.40 -13.09 -0.04
N GLN A 382 20.08 -13.23 -0.08
CA GLN A 382 19.35 -13.47 -1.32
C GLN A 382 19.13 -12.14 -2.07
N GLN A 383 18.98 -12.25 -3.39
CA GLN A 383 18.65 -11.11 -4.23
C GLN A 383 17.26 -10.59 -3.86
N TYR A 384 17.13 -9.28 -3.66
CA TYR A 384 15.84 -8.65 -3.49
C TYR A 384 15.12 -8.56 -4.83
N GLU A 385 13.91 -9.10 -4.89
CA GLU A 385 13.05 -9.00 -6.07
C GLU A 385 12.20 -7.75 -5.98
N TYR A 386 12.61 -6.75 -6.75
CA TYR A 386 11.88 -5.52 -6.89
C TYR A 386 10.50 -5.72 -7.55
N PRO A 387 9.44 -5.04 -7.08
CA PRO A 387 8.16 -5.05 -7.77
C PRO A 387 8.31 -4.50 -9.20
N PRO A 388 7.62 -5.06 -10.22
CA PRO A 388 7.69 -4.56 -11.59
C PRO A 388 7.40 -3.05 -11.68
N PHE A 389 8.18 -2.31 -12.46
CA PHE A 389 8.07 -0.84 -12.53
C PHE A 389 6.68 -0.37 -13.00
N ASN A 390 6.03 -1.12 -13.89
CA ASN A 390 4.68 -0.85 -14.38
C ASN A 390 3.58 -1.06 -13.32
N GLN A 391 3.90 -1.64 -12.17
CA GLN A 391 2.99 -1.84 -11.03
C GLN A 391 3.26 -0.85 -9.88
N ARG A 392 4.20 0.08 -10.07
CA ARG A 392 4.52 1.11 -9.08
C ARG A 392 3.83 2.40 -9.44
N VAL A 393 3.15 2.99 -8.48
CA VAL A 393 2.63 4.35 -8.55
C VAL A 393 3.48 5.21 -7.64
N LEU A 394 4.34 6.05 -8.22
CA LEU A 394 5.11 7.03 -7.46
C LEU A 394 4.13 7.99 -6.77
N LEU A 395 4.41 8.29 -5.50
CA LEU A 395 3.62 9.25 -4.75
C LEU A 395 4.39 10.57 -4.71
N ASP A 396 3.66 11.68 -4.86
CA ASP A 396 4.25 13.01 -4.82
C ASP A 396 4.85 13.26 -3.42
N GLY A 397 6.07 13.78 -3.39
CA GLY A 397 6.82 14.09 -2.17
C GLY A 397 8.30 14.29 -2.49
N GLU A 398 8.90 15.36 -1.97
CA GLU A 398 10.35 15.53 -2.06
C GLU A 398 11.01 14.63 -1.01
N ASN A 399 11.79 13.67 -1.47
CA ASN A 399 12.70 12.93 -0.61
C ASN A 399 14.06 12.92 -1.29
N GLU A 400 14.99 13.76 -0.80
CA GLU A 400 16.24 14.06 -1.50
C GLU A 400 17.09 12.81 -1.81
N ASN A 401 16.90 11.74 -1.02
CA ASN A 401 17.72 10.52 -1.08
C ASN A 401 16.91 9.24 -1.37
N GLY A 402 15.63 9.37 -1.71
CA GLY A 402 14.76 8.20 -1.88
C GLY A 402 13.47 8.46 -2.63
N GLU A 403 12.73 7.39 -2.87
CA GLU A 403 11.44 7.43 -3.56
C GLU A 403 10.39 6.70 -2.71
N VAL A 404 9.17 7.25 -2.68
CA VAL A 404 8.01 6.57 -2.12
C VAL A 404 7.09 6.16 -3.25
N PHE A 405 6.74 4.88 -3.31
CA PHE A 405 5.79 4.36 -4.28
C PHE A 405 4.79 3.42 -3.62
N ARG A 406 3.61 3.33 -4.22
CA ARG A 406 2.62 2.32 -3.91
C ARG A 406 2.71 1.19 -4.93
N TRP A 407 2.82 -0.04 -4.44
CA TRP A 407 2.63 -1.24 -5.23
C TRP A 407 1.26 -1.87 -4.94
N MET A 408 0.64 -2.43 -5.98
CA MET A 408 -0.63 -3.14 -5.87
C MET A 408 -0.60 -4.43 -6.69
N PRO A 409 -1.20 -5.53 -6.22
CA PRO A 409 -1.32 -6.75 -7.01
C PRO A 409 -2.09 -6.52 -8.31
N ASP A 410 -1.52 -6.94 -9.44
CA ASP A 410 -2.16 -6.91 -10.75
C ASP A 410 -2.85 -8.25 -11.11
N ASP A 411 -3.50 -8.88 -10.11
CA ASP A 411 -4.24 -10.12 -10.34
C ASP A 411 -5.67 -9.77 -10.80
N PRO A 412 -6.05 -10.08 -12.05
CA PRO A 412 -7.39 -9.82 -12.55
C PRO A 412 -8.45 -10.67 -11.85
N ASN A 413 -8.10 -11.74 -11.13
CA ASN A 413 -9.08 -12.54 -10.38
C ASN A 413 -9.41 -11.94 -9.01
N LEU A 414 -8.65 -10.93 -8.55
CA LEU A 414 -8.91 -10.27 -7.28
C LEU A 414 -9.89 -9.11 -7.47
N PRO A 415 -10.92 -9.00 -6.61
CA PRO A 415 -11.78 -7.81 -6.56
C PRO A 415 -10.94 -6.55 -6.32
N ALA A 416 -11.34 -5.42 -6.90
CA ALA A 416 -10.62 -4.16 -6.79
C ALA A 416 -10.30 -3.78 -5.34
N LEU A 417 -11.28 -3.89 -4.44
CA LEU A 417 -11.10 -3.62 -3.01
C LEU A 417 -10.06 -4.55 -2.36
N THR A 418 -10.02 -5.82 -2.73
CA THR A 418 -9.04 -6.78 -2.22
C THR A 418 -7.63 -6.45 -2.72
N ARG A 419 -7.49 -5.98 -3.97
CA ARG A 419 -6.20 -5.50 -4.49
C ARG A 419 -5.70 -4.29 -3.69
N TRP A 420 -6.57 -3.34 -3.38
CA TRP A 420 -6.23 -2.21 -2.50
C TRP A 420 -5.84 -2.64 -1.09
N GLN A 421 -6.59 -3.56 -0.48
CA GLN A 421 -6.26 -4.11 0.85
C GLN A 421 -4.91 -4.84 0.88
N ARG A 422 -4.48 -5.42 -0.24
CA ARG A 422 -3.17 -6.09 -0.40
C ARG A 422 -2.08 -5.17 -0.94
N SER A 423 -2.36 -3.88 -1.14
CA SER A 423 -1.37 -2.92 -1.57
C SER A 423 -0.37 -2.60 -0.46
N VAL A 424 0.83 -2.21 -0.88
CA VAL A 424 1.96 -1.89 -0.01
C VAL A 424 2.52 -0.54 -0.45
N TYR A 425 2.81 0.31 0.53
CA TYR A 425 3.52 1.57 0.35
C TYR A 425 4.99 1.32 0.71
N THR A 426 5.88 1.59 -0.23
CA THR A 426 7.31 1.31 -0.10
C THR A 426 8.09 2.61 -0.18
N LEU A 427 8.94 2.85 0.82
CA LEU A 427 10.03 3.82 0.75
C LEU A 427 11.31 3.08 0.35
N GLN A 428 12.03 3.58 -0.64
CA GLN A 428 13.34 3.11 -1.05
C GLN A 428 14.34 4.26 -0.99
N GLN A 429 15.37 4.17 -0.14
CA GLN A 429 16.31 5.26 0.11
C GLN A 429 17.76 4.76 0.11
N THR A 430 18.65 5.43 -0.61
CA THR A 430 20.10 5.16 -0.56
C THR A 430 20.73 5.85 0.66
N LEU A 431 21.64 5.16 1.35
CA LEU A 431 22.30 5.68 2.56
C LEU A 431 23.70 6.25 2.30
N GLU A 432 24.10 6.33 1.03
CA GLU A 432 25.35 6.95 0.59
C GLU A 432 25.35 8.46 0.85
N PRO A 433 26.52 9.08 1.11
CA PRO A 433 27.86 8.47 1.13
C PRO A 433 28.22 7.79 2.46
N ASN A 434 27.39 7.90 3.50
CA ASN A 434 27.75 7.48 4.86
C ASN A 434 27.77 5.94 5.03
N LEU A 435 26.86 5.24 4.35
CA LEU A 435 26.77 3.78 4.36
C LEU A 435 26.50 3.28 2.93
N PRO A 436 27.21 2.25 2.43
CA PRO A 436 27.04 1.72 1.07
C PRO A 436 25.82 0.78 0.98
N TRP A 437 24.71 1.17 1.59
CA TRP A 437 23.51 0.35 1.74
C TRP A 437 22.28 1.09 1.24
N GLN A 438 21.25 0.32 0.95
CA GLN A 438 19.93 0.84 0.63
C GLN A 438 18.92 0.37 1.66
N LEU A 439 18.06 1.29 2.10
CA LEU A 439 16.97 1.03 3.02
C LEU A 439 15.67 0.88 2.23
N VAL A 440 14.94 -0.21 2.50
CA VAL A 440 13.59 -0.43 1.97
C VAL A 440 12.64 -0.61 3.14
N ILE A 441 11.57 0.18 3.16
CA ILE A 441 10.52 0.12 4.20
C ILE A 441 9.19 -0.07 3.52
N ASP A 442 8.51 -1.17 3.84
CA ASP A 442 7.20 -1.54 3.33
C ASP A 442 6.15 -1.36 4.44
N ILE A 443 5.08 -0.62 4.15
CA ILE A 443 3.89 -0.50 5.00
C ILE A 443 2.67 -1.04 4.26
N ALA A 444 1.97 -2.00 4.86
CA ALA A 444 0.73 -2.55 4.33
C ALA A 444 -0.42 -1.54 4.43
N ALA A 445 -1.21 -1.40 3.36
CA ALA A 445 -2.35 -0.48 3.33
C ALA A 445 -3.56 -0.97 4.14
N LEU A 446 -3.62 -2.27 4.45
CA LEU A 446 -4.78 -2.92 5.07
C LEU A 446 -5.29 -2.22 6.35
N PRO A 447 -4.44 -1.84 7.34
CA PRO A 447 -4.92 -1.20 8.57
C PRO A 447 -5.61 0.13 8.30
N TYR A 448 -5.01 0.96 7.44
CA TYR A 448 -5.53 2.27 7.06
C TYR A 448 -6.86 2.16 6.31
N ILE A 449 -6.96 1.24 5.35
CA ILE A 449 -8.20 0.99 4.60
C ILE A 449 -9.30 0.49 5.55
N THR A 450 -8.98 -0.42 6.47
CA THR A 450 -9.95 -0.96 7.42
C THR A 450 -10.46 0.11 8.39
N GLN A 451 -9.57 0.98 8.86
CA GLN A 451 -9.92 2.13 9.70
C GLN A 451 -10.88 3.08 8.96
N LEU A 452 -10.55 3.45 7.72
CA LEU A 452 -11.39 4.32 6.90
C LEU A 452 -12.79 3.71 6.67
N GLN A 453 -12.86 2.41 6.37
CA GLN A 453 -14.13 1.70 6.21
C GLN A 453 -14.96 1.68 7.49
N SER A 454 -14.32 1.49 8.65
CA SER A 454 -15.00 1.49 9.94
C SER A 454 -15.60 2.86 10.26
N GLN A 455 -14.87 3.95 10.00
CA GLN A 455 -15.35 5.33 10.16
C GLN A 455 -16.51 5.62 9.21
N TYR A 456 -16.44 5.16 7.96
CA TYR A 456 -17.52 5.31 6.99
C TYR A 456 -18.80 4.60 7.45
N ILE A 457 -18.70 3.35 7.92
CA ILE A 457 -19.84 2.61 8.46
C ILE A 457 -20.43 3.36 9.66
N GLN A 458 -19.60 3.84 10.58
CA GLN A 458 -20.06 4.62 11.73
C GLN A 458 -20.81 5.88 11.29
N ASN A 459 -20.27 6.65 10.35
CA ASN A 459 -20.92 7.87 9.85
C ASN A 459 -22.26 7.60 9.14
N LEU A 460 -22.44 6.42 8.54
CA LEU A 460 -23.70 6.03 7.88
C LEU A 460 -24.72 5.39 8.81
N THR A 461 -24.28 4.73 9.87
CA THR A 461 -25.15 3.96 10.77
C THR A 461 -25.50 4.73 12.04
N THR A 462 -24.60 5.58 12.52
CA THR A 462 -24.84 6.48 13.63
C THR A 462 -25.17 7.85 13.06
N ALA A 463 -26.39 8.34 13.32
CA ALA A 463 -26.76 9.72 13.04
C ALA A 463 -26.00 10.63 14.01
N HIS A 464 -24.73 10.90 13.74
CA HIS A 464 -24.01 11.96 14.44
C HIS A 464 -24.61 13.30 13.96
N PRO A 465 -25.05 14.20 14.87
CA PRO A 465 -25.61 15.49 14.48
C PRO A 465 -24.48 16.38 13.97
N ALA A 466 -24.14 16.24 12.70
CA ALA A 466 -23.32 17.16 11.93
C ALA A 466 -23.95 17.44 10.55
N CYS A 467 -25.29 17.37 10.48
CA CYS A 467 -26.10 17.86 9.38
C CYS A 467 -27.21 18.73 9.95
#